data_AF-C7BCB8-F1
#
_entry.id   AF-C7BCB8-F1
#
_cell.length_a   1.000
_cell.length_b   1.000
_cell.length_c   1.000
_cell.angle_alpha   90.00
_cell.angle_beta   90.00
_cell.angle_gamma   90.00
#
_symmetry.space_group_name_H-M   'P 1'
#
loop_
_entity.id
_entity.type
_entity.pdbx_description
1 polymer ?
#
loop_
_entity_poly.entity_id
_entity_poly.type
_entity_poly.pdbx_seq_one_letter_code
_entity_poly.pdbx_strand_id
1 'polypeptide(L)'
;SDLSKLQVLKVAIETKEEDVQPPNRRLKSKSLHVYITFKGLAKAPIGDEIGEHVERKAIVRRVIDERSGHLTLLGGFSNAKNDLNQSSDDEQPFGKRRRI
;
A
#
# COMPACT_ATOMS: atom_id res chain seq x y z
N SER A 1 20.43 -8.33 4.75
CA SER A 1 19.23 -9.13 4.42
C SER A 1 19.49 -9.86 3.12
N ASP A 2 19.21 -11.16 3.06
CA ASP A 2 19.37 -11.95 1.84
C ASP A 2 18.18 -11.68 0.90
N LEU A 3 18.38 -10.80 -0.08
CA LEU A 3 17.34 -10.44 -1.04
C LEU A 3 17.01 -11.58 -2.02
N SER A 4 17.88 -12.58 -2.16
CA SER A 4 17.64 -13.71 -3.07
C SER A 4 16.46 -14.58 -2.64
N LYS A 5 16.11 -14.50 -1.35
CA LYS A 5 14.95 -15.19 -0.76
C LYS A 5 13.64 -14.44 -0.97
N LEU A 6 13.68 -13.14 -1.27
CA LEU A 6 12.47 -12.35 -1.47
C LEU A 6 11.76 -12.80 -2.73
N GLN A 7 10.49 -13.16 -2.58
CA GLN A 7 9.63 -13.51 -3.69
C GLN A 7 8.47 -12.53 -3.76
N VAL A 8 8.41 -11.75 -4.85
CA VAL A 8 7.24 -10.92 -5.18
C VAL A 8 6.15 -11.82 -5.72
N LEU A 9 4.99 -11.80 -5.07
CA LEU A 9 3.84 -12.65 -5.41
C LEU A 9 2.82 -11.89 -6.26
N LYS A 10 2.53 -10.64 -5.89
CA LYS A 10 1.57 -9.80 -6.59
C LYS A 10 1.99 -8.34 -6.53
N VAL A 11 1.77 -7.63 -7.63
CA VAL A 11 1.95 -6.18 -7.72
C VAL A 11 0.69 -5.56 -8.30
N ALA A 12 0.19 -4.50 -7.67
CA ALA A 12 -0.81 -3.61 -8.25
C ALA A 12 -0.25 -2.18 -8.27
N ILE A 13 -0.57 -1.45 -9.34
CA ILE A 13 -0.15 -0.06 -9.53
C ILE A 13 -1.40 0.78 -9.73
N GLU A 14 -1.50 1.83 -8.93
CA GLU A 14 -2.58 2.79 -8.97
C GLU A 14 -2.01 4.18 -9.31
N THR A 15 -2.64 4.84 -10.27
CA THR A 15 -2.32 6.20 -10.72
C THR A 15 -3.58 7.05 -10.62
N LYS A 16 -3.43 8.36 -10.42
CA LYS A 16 -4.59 9.29 -10.45
C LYS A 16 -5.24 9.38 -11.83
N GLU A 17 -4.46 9.15 -12.88
CA GLU A 17 -4.96 9.06 -14.24
C GLU A 17 -5.63 7.69 -14.41
N GLU A 18 -6.96 7.70 -14.49
CA GLU A 18 -7.74 6.51 -14.83
C GLU A 18 -7.46 6.11 -16.29
N ASP A 19 -7.38 4.80 -16.51
CA ASP A 19 -7.41 4.17 -17.83
C ASP A 19 -6.31 4.56 -18.85
N VAL A 20 -5.09 4.87 -18.37
CA VAL A 20 -3.95 5.08 -19.28
C VAL A 20 -3.60 3.79 -20.02
N GLN A 21 -3.89 3.77 -21.33
CA GLN A 21 -3.48 2.74 -22.27
C GLN A 21 -2.19 3.12 -23.02
N PRO A 22 -1.27 2.18 -23.26
CA PRO A 22 -1.19 0.84 -22.67
C PRO A 22 -0.82 0.86 -21.17
N PRO A 23 -1.12 -0.21 -20.39
CA PRO A 23 -0.94 -0.24 -18.93
C PRO A 23 0.49 0.08 -18.46
N ASN A 24 1.50 -0.23 -19.27
CA ASN A 24 2.90 0.10 -18.98
C ASN A 24 3.18 1.61 -18.96
N ARG A 25 2.34 2.46 -19.57
CA ARG A 25 2.43 3.92 -19.45
C ARG A 25 2.15 4.39 -18.02
N ARG A 26 1.39 3.63 -17.21
CA ARG A 26 1.15 3.95 -15.80
C ARG A 26 2.45 4.05 -14.99
N LEU A 27 3.49 3.27 -15.35
CA LEU A 27 4.82 3.35 -14.74
C LEU A 27 5.53 4.69 -15.01
N LYS A 28 5.18 5.37 -16.10
CA LYS A 28 5.71 6.69 -16.44
C LYS A 28 4.98 7.82 -15.73
N SER A 29 3.89 7.53 -15.01
CA SER A 29 3.18 8.55 -14.24
C SER A 29 4.07 9.12 -13.14
N LYS A 30 3.93 10.43 -12.92
CA LYS A 30 4.74 11.21 -11.99
C LYS A 30 4.44 10.84 -10.53
N SER A 31 3.19 10.50 -10.24
CA SER A 31 2.74 10.06 -8.93
C SER A 31 1.98 8.75 -9.06
N LEU A 32 2.42 7.73 -8.33
CA LEU A 32 1.76 6.43 -8.31
C LEU A 32 1.87 5.75 -6.95
N HIS A 33 0.94 4.85 -6.66
CA HIS A 33 1.00 3.90 -5.55
C HIS A 33 1.31 2.51 -6.09
N VAL A 34 2.21 1.80 -5.41
CA VAL A 34 2.55 0.41 -5.68
C VAL A 34 2.16 -0.39 -4.46
N TYR A 35 1.31 -1.39 -4.67
CA TYR A 35 0.94 -2.38 -3.66
C TYR A 35 1.66 -3.67 -3.99
N ILE A 36 2.43 -4.20 -3.05
CA ILE A 36 3.31 -5.35 -3.24
C ILE A 36 2.95 -6.40 -2.20
N THR A 37 2.56 -7.59 -2.65
CA THR A 37 2.53 -8.79 -1.80
C THR A 37 3.80 -9.59 -2.05
N PHE A 38 4.51 -9.97 -0.99
CA PHE A 38 5.77 -10.69 -1.09
C PHE A 38 5.98 -11.64 0.09
N LYS A 39 6.89 -12.60 -0.03
CA LYS A 39 7.36 -13.45 1.07
C LYS A 39 8.89 -13.57 1.03
N GLY A 40 9.47 -14.39 1.91
CA GLY A 40 10.91 -14.66 1.95
C GLY A 40 11.68 -13.94 3.05
N LEU A 41 11.01 -13.11 3.86
CA LEU A 41 11.62 -12.52 5.04
C LEU A 41 11.52 -13.47 6.23
N ALA A 42 12.66 -13.80 6.84
CA ALA A 42 12.70 -14.64 8.04
C ALA A 42 11.98 -14.00 9.24
N LYS A 43 11.98 -12.66 9.32
CA LYS A 43 11.25 -11.89 10.35
C LYS A 43 10.52 -10.74 9.69
N ALA A 44 9.30 -10.45 10.17
CA ALA A 44 8.55 -9.30 9.68
C ALA A 44 9.26 -7.97 10.05
N PRO A 45 9.21 -6.96 9.17
CA PRO A 45 9.68 -5.61 9.50
C PRO A 45 8.81 -4.93 10.58
N ILE A 46 7.54 -5.33 10.69
CA ILE A 46 6.57 -4.83 11.67
C ILE A 46 5.77 -6.03 12.21
N GLY A 47 5.54 -6.07 13.52
CA GLY A 47 4.79 -7.15 14.20
C GLY A 47 5.65 -8.36 14.55
N ASP A 48 5.00 -9.39 15.10
CA ASP A 48 5.66 -10.57 15.68
C ASP A 48 5.68 -11.79 14.74
N GLU A 49 5.29 -11.60 13.46
CA GLU A 49 5.25 -12.68 12.47
C GLU A 49 6.65 -13.14 12.04
N ILE A 50 6.93 -14.44 12.21
CA ILE A 50 8.21 -15.07 11.91
C ILE A 50 8.00 -16.11 10.80
N GLY A 51 8.95 -16.16 9.86
CA GLY A 51 9.00 -17.19 8.83
C GLY A 51 9.03 -16.63 7.42
N GLU A 52 9.89 -17.23 6.60
CA GLU A 52 10.05 -16.90 5.17
C GLU A 52 8.80 -17.24 4.35
N HIS A 53 7.96 -18.16 4.83
CA HIS A 53 6.72 -18.56 4.17
C HIS A 53 5.59 -17.51 4.33
N VAL A 54 5.70 -16.60 5.30
CA VAL A 54 4.66 -15.62 5.60
C VAL A 54 4.58 -14.57 4.50
N GLU A 55 3.40 -14.43 3.90
CA GLU A 55 3.09 -13.37 2.96
C GLU A 55 2.91 -12.04 3.68
N ARG A 56 3.50 -11.00 3.12
CA ARG A 56 3.52 -9.65 3.68
C ARG A 56 3.15 -8.65 2.60
N LYS A 57 2.58 -7.53 3.03
CA LYS A 57 2.15 -6.46 2.14
C LYS A 57 2.94 -5.19 2.40
N ALA A 58 3.43 -4.57 1.33
CA ALA A 58 4.03 -3.24 1.35
C ALA A 58 3.27 -2.31 0.42
N ILE A 59 3.16 -1.05 0.82
CA ILE A 59 2.60 0.01 0.01
C ILE A 59 3.69 1.06 -0.16
N VAL A 60 3.96 1.46 -1.40
CA VAL A 60 4.96 2.48 -1.74
C VAL A 60 4.31 3.54 -2.60
N ARG A 61 4.36 4.78 -2.13
CA ARG A 61 4.01 5.97 -2.91
C ARG A 61 5.29 6.54 -3.53
N ARG A 62 5.28 6.67 -4.85
CA ARG A 62 6.31 7.36 -5.62
C ARG A 62 5.78 8.72 -6.07
N VAL A 63 6.60 9.75 -5.94
CA VAL A 63 6.39 11.07 -6.56
C VAL A 63 7.66 11.56 -7.23
N ILE A 64 7.57 12.00 -8.47
CA ILE A 64 8.60 12.78 -9.14
C ILE A 64 8.11 14.22 -9.26
N ASP A 65 8.86 15.15 -8.68
CA ASP A 65 8.64 16.58 -8.86
C ASP A 65 9.09 17.00 -10.27
N GLU A 66 8.20 17.63 -11.04
CA GLU A 66 8.47 17.97 -12.44
C GLU A 66 9.52 19.05 -12.62
N ARG A 67 9.55 20.00 -11.67
CA ARG A 67 10.38 21.20 -11.80
C ARG A 67 11.83 20.91 -11.43
N SER A 68 12.02 20.12 -10.38
CA SER A 68 13.33 19.78 -9.83
C SER A 68 13.84 18.40 -10.27
N GLY A 69 12.95 17.52 -10.75
CA GLY A 69 13.27 16.13 -11.05
C GLY A 69 13.45 15.25 -9.81
N HIS A 70 13.21 15.77 -8.60
CA HIS A 70 13.42 15.02 -7.36
C HIS A 70 12.43 13.87 -7.21
N LEU A 71 12.97 12.70 -6.85
CA LEU A 71 12.20 11.49 -6.52
C LEU A 71 11.96 11.42 -5.01
N THR A 72 10.70 11.33 -4.61
CA THR A 72 10.28 11.03 -3.24
C THR A 72 9.63 9.65 -3.19
N LEU A 73 10.09 8.82 -2.25
CA LEU A 73 9.49 7.53 -1.92
C LEU A 73 8.99 7.57 -0.48
N LEU A 74 7.71 7.26 -0.28
CA LEU A 74 7.12 7.05 1.04
C LEU A 74 6.51 5.65 1.06
N GLY A 75 6.87 4.82 2.03
CA GLY A 75 6.35 3.46 2.09
C GLY A 75 6.14 2.97 3.51
N GLY A 76 5.36 1.90 3.62
CA GLY A 76 5.07 1.21 4.87
C GLY A 76 4.65 -0.23 4.64
N PHE A 77 4.77 -1.04 5.68
CA PHE A 77 4.24 -2.41 5.70
C PHE A 77 2.85 -2.41 6.30
N SER A 78 1.98 -3.29 5.80
CA SER A 78 0.65 -3.50 6.35
C SER A 78 0.61 -4.84 7.08
N ASN A 79 0.17 -4.80 8.34
CA ASN A 79 -0.09 -5.97 9.14
C ASN A 79 -1.57 -6.33 8.95
N ALA A 80 -1.92 -6.94 7.83
CA ALA A 80 -3.29 -7.36 7.59
C ALA A 80 -3.63 -8.54 8.52
N LYS A 81 -4.03 -8.25 9.76
CA LYS A 81 -4.91 -9.15 10.50
C LYS A 81 -6.25 -9.11 9.77
N ASN A 82 -6.77 -10.26 9.36
CA ASN A 82 -8.04 -10.35 8.66
C ASN A 82 -9.19 -9.94 9.60
N ASP A 83 -9.46 -8.65 9.73
CA ASP A 83 -10.71 -8.13 10.31
C ASP A 83 -11.62 -7.63 9.18
N LEU A 84 -11.85 -8.49 8.17
CA LEU A 84 -12.98 -8.32 7.25
C LEU A 84 -14.23 -8.89 7.93
N ASN A 85 -14.74 -8.15 8.91
CA ASN A 85 -16.13 -8.16 9.38
C ASN A 85 -16.35 -6.93 10.28
N GLN A 86 -16.35 -5.74 9.66
CA GLN A 86 -17.23 -4.67 10.13
C GLN A 86 -18.15 -4.37 8.96
N SER A 87 -19.29 -5.08 8.93
CA SER A 87 -20.46 -4.64 8.19
C SER A 87 -20.85 -3.28 8.74
N SER A 88 -20.62 -2.28 7.90
CA SER A 88 -21.11 -0.92 8.04
C SER A 88 -22.61 -0.90 7.83
N ASP A 89 -23.38 -1.04 8.91
CA ASP A 89 -24.72 -0.49 9.00
C ASP A 89 -24.71 0.45 10.21
N ASP A 90 -24.61 1.75 9.93
CA ASP A 90 -25.38 2.81 10.58
C ASP A 90 -24.94 4.16 10.00
N GLU A 91 -25.66 4.59 8.94
CA GLU A 91 -25.71 5.98 8.51
C GLU A 91 -26.37 6.87 9.59
N GLN A 92 -25.87 8.10 9.68
CA GLN A 92 -26.10 9.11 10.72
C GLN A 92 -27.56 9.61 10.85
N PRO A 93 -27.90 10.43 11.87
CA PRO A 93 -27.86 11.87 11.57
C PRO A 93 -27.48 12.83 12.71
N PHE A 94 -26.84 13.92 12.27
CA PHE A 94 -26.85 15.29 12.76
C PHE A 94 -27.72 15.65 14.00
N GLY A 95 -27.04 16.28 14.96
CA GLY A 95 -27.59 17.42 15.70
C GLY A 95 -28.16 17.14 17.09
N LYS A 96 -27.45 17.62 18.12
CA LYS A 96 -28.02 18.49 19.17
C LYS A 96 -26.91 19.03 20.06
N ARG A 97 -26.70 20.35 19.99
CA ARG A 97 -26.07 21.14 21.06
C ARG A 97 -26.85 20.90 22.35
N ARG A 98 -26.14 20.68 23.46
CA ARG A 98 -26.68 20.97 24.80
C ARG A 98 -25.73 21.96 25.50
N ARG A 99 -26.18 23.22 25.56
CA ARG A 99 -26.20 24.00 26.81
C ARG A 99 -26.93 23.10 27.83
N ILE A 100 -26.58 22.99 29.10
CA ILE A 100 -26.08 23.92 30.11
C ILE A 100 -25.21 23.05 31.06
#